data_AF-A0A7K3GPD1-F1
#
_entry.id   AF-A0A7K3GPD1-F1
#
_cell.length_a   1.000
_cell.length_b   1.000
_cell.length_c   1.000
_cell.angle_alpha   90.00
_cell.angle_beta   90.00
_cell.angle_gamma   90.00
#
_symmetry.space_group_name_H-M   'P 1'
#
loop_
_entity.id
_entity.type
_entity.pdbx_description
1 polymer ?
#
loop_
_entity_poly.entity_id
_entity_poly.type
_entity_poly.pdbx_seq_one_letter_code
_entity_poly.pdbx_strand_id
1 'polypeptide(L)'
;MSATHTATTAPAPATPADTVTGMVEHVLALAATWTRWDGEPVHVDGRVYTPHKAVRRVVDHMVDHLAEMEARLAGRPTQPDHWHASATTTDADRAPFTPDDLDEARSRLTRLARIWADRLDALTPGQLDDSPGEGWNFRELARHLGESVYYADAVGDLS
;
A
#
# COMPACT_ATOMS: atom_id res chain seq x y z
N MET A 1 20.83 41.53 23.14
CA MET A 1 20.94 40.11 22.78
C MET A 1 19.60 39.69 22.18
N SER A 2 19.47 39.75 20.85
CA SER A 2 18.25 39.34 20.16
C SER A 2 18.27 37.83 19.99
N ALA A 3 17.33 37.13 20.64
CA ALA A 3 17.12 35.71 20.44
C ALA A 3 16.40 35.50 19.10
N THR A 4 17.14 34.97 18.12
CA THR A 4 16.58 34.47 16.87
C THR A 4 15.68 33.28 17.17
N HIS A 5 14.37 33.44 17.01
CA HIS A 5 13.43 32.32 16.99
C HIS A 5 13.70 31.51 15.72
N THR A 6 14.32 30.34 15.87
CA THR A 6 14.38 29.33 14.82
C THR A 6 12.97 28.79 14.65
N ALA A 7 12.27 29.24 13.61
CA ALA A 7 10.99 28.65 13.22
C ALA A 7 11.24 27.21 12.79
N THR A 8 10.70 26.25 13.55
CA THR A 8 10.56 24.87 13.10
C THR A 8 9.62 24.86 11.90
N THR A 9 10.18 24.74 10.70
CA THR A 9 9.41 24.54 9.48
C THR A 9 8.60 23.27 9.64
N ALA A 10 7.26 23.38 9.57
CA ALA A 10 6.40 22.20 9.46
C ALA A 10 6.87 21.38 8.24
N PRO A 11 6.89 20.04 8.32
CA PRO A 11 7.28 19.24 7.17
C PRO A 11 6.39 19.61 5.97
N ALA A 12 7.00 19.67 4.78
CA ALA A 12 6.25 19.86 3.55
C ALA A 12 5.13 18.80 3.47
N PRO A 13 3.96 19.13 2.91
CA PRO A 13 2.89 18.15 2.75
C PRO A 13 3.43 16.95 1.96
N ALA A 14 3.19 15.74 2.46
CA ALA A 14 3.65 14.51 1.82
C ALA A 14 3.20 14.47 0.35
N THR A 15 4.12 14.14 -0.55
CA THR A 15 3.77 13.96 -1.95
C THR A 15 2.91 12.70 -2.11
N PRO A 16 2.21 12.53 -3.25
CA PRO A 16 1.52 11.28 -3.55
C PRO A 16 2.45 10.07 -3.51
N ALA A 17 3.70 10.21 -4.00
CA ALA A 17 4.71 9.17 -3.93
C ALA A 17 5.07 8.84 -2.47
N ASP A 18 5.32 9.84 -1.63
CA ASP A 18 5.60 9.64 -0.19
C ASP A 18 4.47 8.91 0.54
N THR A 19 3.23 9.14 0.12
CA THR A 19 2.06 8.45 0.69
C THR A 19 2.12 6.94 0.42
N VAL A 20 2.44 6.55 -0.82
CA VAL A 20 2.51 5.14 -1.21
C VAL A 20 3.76 4.46 -0.64
N THR A 21 4.91 5.11 -0.68
CA THR A 21 6.16 4.54 -0.13
C THR A 21 6.09 4.44 1.39
N GLY A 22 5.57 5.45 2.08
CA GLY A 22 5.36 5.42 3.52
C GLY A 22 4.39 4.32 3.97
N MET A 23 3.32 4.07 3.21
CA MET A 23 2.42 2.92 3.45
C MET A 23 3.19 1.60 3.38
N VAL A 24 4.02 1.39 2.34
CA VAL A 24 4.80 0.15 2.20
C VAL A 24 5.84 0.00 3.30
N GLU A 25 6.50 1.09 3.70
CA GLU A 25 7.44 1.09 4.84
C GLU A 25 6.75 0.64 6.13
N HIS A 26 5.56 1.18 6.42
CA HIS A 26 4.76 0.78 7.57
C HIS A 26 4.34 -0.69 7.53
N VAL A 27 3.84 -1.16 6.39
CA VAL A 27 3.48 -2.58 6.18
C VAL A 27 4.68 -3.48 6.44
N LEU A 28 5.87 -3.14 5.90
CA LEU A 28 7.08 -3.94 6.07
C LEU A 28 7.63 -3.89 7.50
N ALA A 29 7.41 -2.80 8.23
CA ALA A 29 7.77 -2.68 9.63
C ALA A 29 6.93 -3.67 10.48
N LEU A 30 5.62 -3.72 10.28
CA LEU A 30 4.75 -4.72 10.94
C LEU A 30 5.09 -6.15 10.49
N ALA A 31 5.26 -6.37 9.19
CA ALA A 31 5.59 -7.69 8.64
C ALA A 31 6.88 -8.28 9.21
N ALA A 32 7.84 -7.45 9.63
CA ALA A 32 9.06 -7.91 10.29
C ALA A 32 8.78 -8.67 11.59
N THR A 33 7.65 -8.42 12.24
CA THR A 33 7.23 -9.07 13.49
C THR A 33 6.47 -10.37 13.24
N TRP A 34 5.87 -10.53 12.06
CA TRP A 34 4.96 -11.64 11.74
C TRP A 34 5.63 -13.01 11.61
N THR A 35 6.95 -13.06 11.60
CA THR A 35 7.70 -14.34 11.69
C THR A 35 7.47 -15.08 13.01
N ARG A 36 6.87 -14.40 14.01
CA ARG A 36 6.44 -14.98 15.29
C ARG A 36 4.97 -15.42 15.31
N TRP A 37 4.24 -15.27 14.20
CA TRP A 37 2.82 -15.61 14.16
C TRP A 37 2.60 -17.08 14.56
N ASP A 38 1.68 -17.29 15.50
CA ASP A 38 1.38 -18.59 16.12
C ASP A 38 0.43 -19.47 15.28
N GLY A 39 -0.04 -18.92 14.15
CA GLY A 39 -0.98 -19.57 13.25
C GLY A 39 -2.44 -19.23 13.53
N GLU A 40 -2.75 -18.46 14.58
CA GLU A 40 -4.12 -18.07 14.90
C GLU A 40 -4.53 -16.81 14.10
N PRO A 41 -5.56 -16.87 13.24
CA PRO A 41 -5.99 -15.72 12.46
C PRO A 41 -6.62 -14.61 13.31
N VAL A 42 -6.46 -13.37 12.87
CA VAL A 42 -7.12 -12.22 13.49
C VAL A 42 -8.48 -11.97 12.84
N HIS A 43 -9.51 -11.72 13.64
CA HIS A 43 -10.88 -11.46 13.17
C HIS A 43 -11.25 -9.99 13.38
N VAL A 44 -11.33 -9.21 12.29
CA VAL A 44 -11.63 -7.77 12.31
C VAL A 44 -12.67 -7.47 11.24
N ASP A 45 -13.69 -6.67 11.60
CA ASP A 45 -14.77 -6.25 10.69
C ASP A 45 -15.44 -7.40 9.91
N GLY A 46 -15.62 -8.55 10.58
CA GLY A 46 -16.20 -9.76 9.97
C GLY A 46 -15.28 -10.46 8.96
N ARG A 47 -14.00 -10.10 8.91
CA ARG A 47 -12.99 -10.67 8.01
C ARG A 47 -11.91 -11.37 8.82
N VAL A 48 -11.30 -12.36 8.19
CA VAL A 48 -10.17 -13.13 8.74
C VAL A 48 -8.88 -12.59 8.15
N TYR A 49 -7.90 -12.24 8.97
CA TYR A 49 -6.59 -11.75 8.58
C TYR A 49 -5.47 -12.66 9.07
N THR A 50 -4.48 -12.82 8.21
CA THR A 50 -3.24 -13.56 8.45
C THR A 50 -2.09 -12.75 7.83
N PRO A 51 -0.83 -12.99 8.23
CA PRO A 51 0.32 -12.30 7.62
C PRO A 51 0.34 -12.41 6.09
N HIS A 52 0.18 -13.61 5.53
CA HIS A 52 0.16 -13.82 4.08
C HIS A 52 -1.00 -13.11 3.40
N LYS A 53 -2.21 -13.14 3.99
CA LYS A 53 -3.34 -12.40 3.44
C LYS A 53 -3.07 -10.89 3.44
N ALA A 54 -2.50 -10.34 4.51
CA ALA A 54 -2.20 -8.92 4.58
C ALA A 54 -1.23 -8.51 3.47
N VAL A 55 -0.09 -9.22 3.31
CA VAL A 55 0.86 -8.97 2.22
C VAL A 55 0.19 -9.09 0.86
N ARG A 56 -0.56 -10.18 0.62
CA ARG A 56 -1.28 -10.40 -0.64
C ARG A 56 -2.24 -9.25 -0.93
N ARG A 57 -3.04 -8.81 0.04
CA ARG A 57 -4.04 -7.74 -0.14
C ARG A 57 -3.42 -6.39 -0.43
N VAL A 58 -2.26 -6.08 0.17
CA VAL A 58 -1.51 -4.86 -0.17
C VAL A 58 -1.00 -4.95 -1.61
N VAL A 59 -0.36 -6.06 -1.99
CA VAL A 59 0.15 -6.26 -3.36
C VAL A 59 -0.98 -6.20 -4.38
N ASP A 60 -2.06 -6.93 -4.13
CA ASP A 60 -3.27 -6.92 -4.94
C ASP A 60 -3.71 -5.45 -5.15
N HIS A 61 -4.03 -4.74 -4.07
CA HIS A 61 -4.57 -3.37 -4.15
C HIS A 61 -3.64 -2.40 -4.90
N MET A 62 -2.33 -2.52 -4.72
CA MET A 62 -1.33 -1.76 -5.47
C MET A 62 -1.30 -2.14 -6.97
N VAL A 63 -1.47 -3.40 -7.33
CA VAL A 63 -1.47 -3.86 -8.72
C VAL A 63 -2.75 -3.45 -9.44
N ASP A 64 -3.90 -3.55 -8.78
CA ASP A 64 -5.20 -3.16 -9.34
C ASP A 64 -5.20 -1.68 -9.76
N HIS A 65 -4.87 -0.79 -8.83
CA HIS A 65 -4.83 0.64 -9.14
C HIS A 65 -3.67 1.03 -10.06
N LEU A 66 -2.59 0.24 -10.12
CA LEU A 66 -1.52 0.48 -11.09
C LEU A 66 -2.04 0.15 -12.50
N ALA A 67 -2.76 -0.97 -12.64
CA ALA A 67 -3.38 -1.34 -13.91
C ALA A 67 -4.43 -0.32 -14.35
N GLU A 68 -5.23 0.20 -13.43
CA GLU A 68 -6.17 1.31 -13.66
C GLU A 68 -5.46 2.57 -14.16
N MET A 69 -4.42 3.01 -13.45
CA MET A 69 -3.62 4.19 -13.80
C MET A 69 -2.96 4.05 -15.17
N GLU A 70 -2.30 2.91 -15.46
CA GLU A 70 -1.65 2.66 -16.74
C GLU A 70 -2.66 2.56 -17.90
N ALA A 71 -3.86 2.03 -17.67
CA ALA A 71 -4.91 2.01 -18.68
C ALA A 71 -5.36 3.44 -19.02
N ARG A 72 -5.63 4.26 -18.00
CA ARG A 72 -6.05 5.66 -18.14
C ARG A 72 -5.00 6.51 -18.83
N LEU A 73 -3.73 6.39 -18.45
CA LEU A 73 -2.60 7.07 -19.09
C LEU A 73 -2.43 6.68 -20.56
N ALA A 74 -2.71 5.42 -20.89
CA ALA A 74 -2.64 4.91 -22.26
C ALA A 74 -3.91 5.21 -23.10
N GLY A 75 -4.93 5.86 -22.52
CA GLY A 75 -6.22 6.10 -23.20
C GLY A 75 -7.01 4.82 -23.48
N ARG A 76 -6.79 3.76 -22.70
CA ARG A 76 -7.47 2.46 -22.83
C ARG A 76 -8.56 2.32 -21.76
N PRO A 77 -9.62 1.53 -22.02
CA PRO A 77 -10.59 1.16 -20.98
C PRO A 77 -9.90 0.46 -19.80
N THR A 78 -10.35 0.76 -18.58
CA THR A 78 -9.93 0.03 -17.38
C THR A 78 -10.48 -1.38 -17.42
N GLN A 79 -9.74 -2.34 -16.85
CA GLN A 79 -10.24 -3.70 -16.66
C GLN A 79 -11.04 -3.76 -15.35
N PRO A 80 -12.21 -4.43 -15.32
CA PRO A 80 -12.93 -4.61 -14.07
C PRO A 80 -12.13 -5.47 -13.08
N ASP A 81 -12.11 -5.07 -11.81
CA ASP A 81 -11.61 -5.93 -10.74
C ASP A 81 -12.58 -7.11 -10.54
N HIS A 82 -12.02 -8.32 -10.55
CA HIS A 82 -12.74 -9.57 -10.29
C HIS A 82 -12.20 -10.29 -9.06
N TRP A 83 -11.25 -9.70 -8.33
CA TRP A 83 -10.76 -10.27 -7.10
C TRP A 83 -11.85 -10.23 -6.04
N HIS A 84 -11.90 -11.29 -5.24
CA HIS A 84 -12.81 -11.35 -4.09
C HIS A 84 -12.34 -10.48 -2.91
N ALA A 85 -11.39 -9.58 -3.16
CA ALA A 85 -10.78 -8.67 -2.21
C ALA A 85 -10.43 -9.37 -0.88
N SER A 86 -10.73 -8.72 0.25
CA SER A 86 -10.55 -9.26 1.59
C SER A 86 -11.68 -10.18 2.06
N ALA A 87 -12.70 -10.44 1.23
CA ALA A 87 -13.80 -11.33 1.60
C ALA A 87 -13.37 -12.80 1.69
N THR A 88 -12.26 -13.17 1.03
CA THR A 88 -11.74 -14.54 1.05
C THR A 88 -10.42 -14.64 1.80
N THR A 89 -10.22 -15.78 2.45
CA THR A 89 -8.94 -16.22 3.00
C THR A 89 -8.68 -17.61 2.44
N THR A 90 -7.67 -17.72 1.59
CA THR A 90 -7.29 -18.96 0.90
C THR A 90 -6.46 -19.85 1.82
N ASP A 91 -6.23 -21.10 1.43
CA ASP A 91 -5.34 -22.00 2.19
C ASP A 91 -3.89 -21.50 2.18
N ALA A 92 -3.43 -20.88 1.08
CA ALA A 92 -2.12 -20.24 1.01
C ALA A 92 -1.99 -19.10 2.03
N ASP A 93 -3.06 -18.35 2.27
CA ASP A 93 -3.07 -17.29 3.27
C ASP A 93 -2.88 -17.83 4.70
N ARG A 94 -3.13 -19.13 4.94
CA ARG A 94 -3.05 -19.76 6.27
C ARG A 94 -1.71 -20.43 6.55
N ALA A 95 -0.78 -20.44 5.59
CA ALA A 95 0.54 -21.01 5.79
C ALA A 95 1.32 -20.22 6.86
N PRO A 96 2.28 -20.84 7.57
CA PRO A 96 3.20 -20.10 8.43
C PRO A 96 3.89 -18.96 7.66
N PHE A 97 4.16 -17.84 8.34
CA PHE A 97 4.89 -16.72 7.76
C PHE A 97 6.35 -16.80 8.21
N THR A 98 7.23 -17.22 7.31
CA THR A 98 8.63 -17.53 7.62
C THR A 98 9.55 -16.33 7.36
N PRO A 99 10.82 -16.36 7.82
CA PRO A 99 11.81 -15.37 7.43
C PRO A 99 12.00 -15.24 5.90
N ASP A 100 11.88 -16.34 5.16
CA ASP A 100 11.98 -16.33 3.69
C ASP A 100 10.78 -15.61 3.06
N ASP A 101 9.57 -15.81 3.61
CA ASP A 101 8.37 -15.08 3.18
C ASP A 101 8.50 -13.56 3.42
N LEU A 102 9.11 -13.18 4.54
CA LEU A 102 9.43 -11.78 4.84
C LEU A 102 10.42 -11.19 3.83
N ASP A 103 11.49 -11.92 3.48
CA ASP A 103 12.47 -11.46 2.49
C ASP A 103 11.82 -11.26 1.11
N GLU A 104 11.00 -12.23 0.69
CA GLU A 104 10.20 -12.14 -0.53
C GLU A 104 9.22 -10.95 -0.50
N ALA A 105 8.54 -10.72 0.62
CA ALA A 105 7.63 -9.59 0.79
C ALA A 105 8.37 -8.25 0.68
N ARG A 106 9.52 -8.10 1.37
CA ARG A 106 10.39 -6.90 1.28
C ARG A 106 10.82 -6.65 -0.15
N SER A 107 11.32 -7.69 -0.81
CA SER A 107 11.80 -7.65 -2.18
C SER A 107 10.70 -7.18 -3.14
N ARG A 108 9.51 -7.76 -3.05
CA ARG A 108 8.37 -7.46 -3.92
C ARG A 108 7.79 -6.08 -3.67
N LEU A 109 7.43 -5.77 -2.42
CA LEU A 109 6.76 -4.53 -2.06
C LEU A 109 7.65 -3.31 -2.28
N THR A 110 8.94 -3.40 -1.97
CA THR A 110 9.89 -2.29 -2.22
C THR A 110 9.97 -1.93 -3.70
N ARG A 111 10.01 -2.93 -4.59
CA ARG A 111 10.03 -2.70 -6.05
C ARG A 111 8.71 -2.15 -6.55
N LEU A 112 7.58 -2.66 -6.04
CA LEU A 112 6.26 -2.17 -6.43
C LEU A 112 6.05 -0.72 -5.97
N ALA A 113 6.46 -0.38 -4.75
CA ALA A 113 6.47 0.99 -4.24
C ALA A 113 7.33 1.90 -5.12
N ARG A 114 8.50 1.42 -5.58
CA ARG A 114 9.37 2.18 -6.48
C ARG A 114 8.71 2.46 -7.82
N ILE A 115 8.03 1.48 -8.42
CA ILE A 115 7.28 1.69 -9.67
C ILE A 115 6.22 2.78 -9.48
N TRP A 116 5.47 2.72 -8.38
CA TRP A 116 4.48 3.74 -8.04
C TRP A 116 5.09 5.13 -7.86
N ALA A 117 6.18 5.25 -7.11
CA ALA A 117 6.88 6.52 -6.92
C ALA A 117 7.36 7.09 -8.26
N ASP A 118 8.05 6.28 -9.07
CA ASP A 118 8.55 6.70 -10.38
C ASP A 118 7.39 7.13 -11.32
N ARG A 119 6.21 6.52 -11.22
CA ARG A 119 5.01 6.94 -11.97
C ARG A 119 4.41 8.24 -11.48
N LEU A 120 4.22 8.39 -10.17
CA LEU A 120 3.60 9.56 -9.58
C LEU A 120 4.49 10.80 -9.72
N ASP A 121 5.80 10.65 -9.55
CA ASP A 121 6.79 11.75 -9.67
C ASP A 121 6.99 12.22 -11.12
N ALA A 122 6.68 11.37 -12.09
CA ALA A 122 6.75 11.74 -13.51
C ALA A 122 5.58 12.63 -13.96
N LEU A 123 4.51 12.72 -13.17
CA LEU A 123 3.32 13.52 -13.48
C LEU A 123 3.44 14.94 -12.95
N THR A 124 2.99 15.90 -13.75
CA THR A 124 2.84 17.28 -13.27
C THR A 124 1.69 17.39 -12.26
N PRO A 125 1.66 18.42 -11.40
CA PRO A 125 0.54 18.65 -10.49
C PRO A 125 -0.82 18.65 -11.19
N GLY A 126 -0.93 19.31 -12.35
CA GLY A 126 -2.17 19.31 -13.14
C GLY A 126 -2.58 17.91 -13.62
N GLN A 127 -1.63 17.06 -14.01
CA GLN A 127 -1.94 15.67 -14.40
C GLN A 127 -2.36 14.78 -13.22
N LEU A 128 -1.89 15.11 -12.00
CA LEU A 128 -2.30 14.40 -10.78
C LEU A 128 -3.73 14.75 -10.38
N ASP A 129 -4.12 16.01 -10.58
CA ASP A 129 -5.41 16.56 -10.13
C ASP A 129 -6.51 16.47 -11.21
N ASP A 130 -6.13 16.58 -12.49
CA ASP A 130 -7.02 16.49 -13.67
C ASP A 130 -6.70 15.24 -14.52
N SER A 131 -6.59 14.07 -13.88
CA SER A 131 -6.23 12.82 -14.55
C SER A 131 -7.36 12.28 -15.46
N PRO A 132 -7.05 11.61 -16.58
CA PRO A 132 -8.05 11.04 -17.48
C PRO A 132 -8.83 9.88 -16.86
N GLY A 133 -10.10 9.72 -17.26
CA GLY A 133 -10.99 8.65 -16.80
C GLY A 133 -12.05 9.13 -15.80
N GLU A 134 -12.92 8.23 -15.37
CA GLU A 134 -13.92 8.48 -14.32
C GLU A 134 -13.38 8.07 -12.94
N GLY A 135 -13.99 8.57 -11.86
CA GLY A 135 -13.60 8.21 -10.49
C GLY A 135 -12.56 9.15 -9.89
N TRP A 136 -11.76 8.65 -8.96
CA TRP A 136 -10.71 9.42 -8.27
C TRP A 136 -9.64 9.89 -9.24
N ASN A 137 -9.14 11.11 -9.01
CA ASN A 137 -7.93 11.55 -9.70
C ASN A 137 -6.68 10.83 -9.18
N PHE A 138 -5.54 10.91 -9.89
CA PHE A 138 -4.34 10.16 -9.48
C PHE A 138 -3.78 10.58 -8.11
N ARG A 139 -3.98 11.83 -7.67
CA ARG A 139 -3.63 12.23 -6.29
C ARG A 139 -4.51 11.53 -5.26
N GLU A 140 -5.80 11.46 -5.53
CA GLU A 140 -6.77 10.78 -4.66
C GLU A 140 -6.57 9.26 -4.67
N LEU A 141 -6.22 8.68 -5.81
CA LEU A 141 -5.85 7.27 -5.95
C LEU A 141 -4.65 6.91 -5.07
N ALA A 142 -3.59 7.72 -5.10
CA ALA A 142 -2.41 7.52 -4.25
C ALA A 142 -2.76 7.62 -2.75
N ARG A 143 -3.66 8.54 -2.38
CA ARG A 143 -4.17 8.64 -1.01
C ARG A 143 -4.95 7.40 -0.60
N HIS A 144 -5.82 6.91 -1.47
CA HIS A 144 -6.59 5.70 -1.23
C HIS A 144 -5.69 4.46 -1.09
N LEU A 145 -4.62 4.36 -1.87
CA LEU A 145 -3.58 3.34 -1.66
C LEU A 145 -2.88 3.47 -0.31
N GLY A 146 -2.74 4.69 0.21
CA GLY A 146 -2.27 4.90 1.58
C GLY A 146 -3.12 4.18 2.64
N GLU A 147 -4.41 3.98 2.37
CA GLU A 147 -5.33 3.26 3.28
C GLU A 147 -5.08 1.75 3.30
N SER A 148 -4.25 1.21 2.39
CA SER A 148 -3.84 -0.21 2.42
C SER A 148 -3.09 -0.60 3.70
N VAL A 149 -2.61 0.37 4.51
CA VAL A 149 -2.08 0.11 5.87
C VAL A 149 -3.07 -0.70 6.71
N TYR A 150 -4.38 -0.53 6.49
CA TYR A 150 -5.44 -1.27 7.17
C TYR A 150 -5.22 -2.79 7.17
N TYR A 151 -4.71 -3.36 6.07
CA TYR A 151 -4.49 -4.81 6.00
C TYR A 151 -3.37 -5.28 6.93
N ALA A 152 -2.31 -4.49 7.10
CA ALA A 152 -1.23 -4.79 8.03
C ALA A 152 -1.65 -4.48 9.48
N ASP A 153 -2.36 -3.37 9.70
CA ASP A 153 -2.88 -2.99 11.01
C ASP A 153 -3.87 -4.03 11.57
N ALA A 154 -4.64 -4.68 10.69
CA ALA A 154 -5.54 -5.77 11.09
C ALA A 154 -4.80 -7.00 11.63
N VAL A 155 -3.53 -7.23 11.25
CA VAL A 155 -2.68 -8.27 11.85
C VAL A 155 -1.94 -7.71 13.07
N GLY A 156 -1.47 -6.47 12.98
CA GLY A 156 -0.80 -5.75 14.07
C GLY A 156 0.65 -6.15 14.29
N ASP A 157 1.22 -5.66 15.39
CA ASP A 157 2.57 -5.98 15.85
C ASP A 157 2.55 -7.28 16.68
N LEU A 158 3.41 -8.25 16.34
CA LEU A 158 3.53 -9.55 16.99
C LEU A 158 4.87 -9.73 17.73
N SER A 159 5.53 -8.63 18.12
CA SER A 159 6.80 -8.64 18.86
C SER A 159 6.69 -9.01 20.35
#